data_AF-A0A7K4H3D5-F1
#
_entry.id   AF-A0A7K4H3D5-F1
#
_cell.length_a   1.000
_cell.length_b   1.000
_cell.length_c   1.000
_cell.angle_alpha   90.00
_cell.angle_beta   90.00
_cell.angle_gamma   90.00
#
_symmetry.space_group_name_H-M   'P 1'
#
loop_
_entity.id
_entity.type
_entity.pdbx_description
1 polymer ?
#
loop_
_entity_poly.entity_id
_entity_poly.type
_entity_poly.pdbx_seq_one_letter_code
_entity_poly.pdbx_strand_id
1 'polypeptide(L)'
;NLNVPVLIQASSDDIEKMDRVHRRDAFCGKISVTSVLYQYGIPFTLTKYHTCPIKSEIFKEDLKRFEKICSIVKKLRSVRLGQIGTRPNAFETVRYSEKILEFNGISIEPIDLSEIFGEIRRLPDSDPNVKEKIQFIKDYTPTTTFPEDGILKLAKLSVIVENWVLENELDGFAFQCWPSIQDNFGIVPCAVMSMFSEGLVPAACEVDIAGLIGMYILQVATETPSAILDWNNNYGDDPNKMVLFHCSNLPKSFFKDTKMTIHPIISDLKGDDHSFGAIQGRIKSKPCTLLRIETDDIFGEIKALLVEGNYTDDPLETFGGYGVIEIPNLQDVLKTLCKEGFAHHVAVTLNKVGDIVLEALSNYLGYNIVYPNESI
;
A
#
# COMPACT_ATOMS: atom_id res chain seq x y z
N ASN A 1 -22.59 -22.06 1.54
CA ASN A 1 -22.14 -20.82 2.21
C ASN A 1 -21.98 -19.72 1.19
N LEU A 2 -22.65 -18.58 1.41
CA LEU A 2 -22.48 -17.38 0.59
C LEU A 2 -21.14 -16.73 1.01
N ASN A 3 -20.11 -16.87 0.18
CA ASN A 3 -18.76 -16.38 0.50
C ASN A 3 -18.42 -15.12 -0.33
N VAL A 4 -19.36 -14.18 -0.40
CA VAL A 4 -19.19 -12.91 -1.11
C VAL A 4 -19.73 -11.78 -0.23
N PRO A 5 -19.22 -10.54 -0.39
CA PRO A 5 -19.78 -9.40 0.31
C PRO A 5 -21.26 -9.18 -0.03
N VAL A 6 -22.04 -8.70 0.94
CA VAL A 6 -23.49 -8.48 0.81
C VAL A 6 -23.86 -7.07 1.25
N LEU A 7 -24.45 -6.26 0.37
CA LEU A 7 -24.99 -4.94 0.72
C LEU A 7 -26.49 -5.01 0.98
N ILE A 8 -26.93 -4.46 2.12
CA ILE A 8 -28.35 -4.37 2.48
C ILE A 8 -28.85 -2.93 2.38
N GLN A 9 -29.68 -2.68 1.36
CA GLN A 9 -30.39 -1.43 1.17
C GLN A 9 -31.87 -1.59 1.49
N ALA A 10 -32.47 -0.56 2.10
CA ALA A 10 -33.91 -0.44 2.26
C ALA A 10 -34.40 0.89 1.71
N SER A 11 -35.45 0.83 0.90
CA SER A 11 -36.05 2.03 0.31
C SER A 11 -36.81 2.84 1.35
N SER A 12 -36.60 4.16 1.37
CA SER A 12 -37.37 5.05 2.23
C SER A 12 -38.86 5.02 1.91
N ASP A 13 -39.67 5.16 2.94
CA ASP A 13 -41.12 5.27 2.83
C ASP A 13 -41.55 6.65 2.33
N ASP A 14 -42.73 6.70 1.71
CA ASP A 14 -43.38 7.92 1.27
C ASP A 14 -44.51 8.23 2.25
N ILE A 15 -44.43 9.37 2.93
CA ILE A 15 -45.35 9.77 4.01
C ILE A 15 -46.80 9.76 3.52
N GLU A 16 -47.04 10.20 2.28
CA GLU A 16 -48.38 10.26 1.69
C GLU A 16 -48.94 8.87 1.32
N LYS A 17 -48.08 7.84 1.33
CA LYS A 17 -48.41 6.45 0.96
C LYS A 17 -48.30 5.48 2.14
N MET A 18 -48.32 5.96 3.38
CA MET A 18 -48.30 5.11 4.58
C MET A 18 -49.66 4.49 4.96
N ASP A 19 -50.64 4.53 4.05
CA ASP A 19 -51.90 3.83 4.23
C ASP A 19 -51.76 2.31 4.07
N ARG A 20 -52.79 1.56 4.47
CA ARG A 20 -52.79 0.09 4.48
C ARG A 20 -52.53 -0.56 3.11
N VAL A 21 -52.87 0.12 2.01
CA VAL A 21 -52.77 -0.40 0.65
C VAL A 21 -51.39 -0.13 0.06
N HIS A 22 -50.80 1.03 0.36
CA HIS A 22 -49.56 1.47 -0.30
C HIS A 22 -48.31 1.41 0.58
N ARG A 23 -48.45 1.27 1.91
CA ARG A 23 -47.29 1.27 2.82
C ARG A 23 -46.29 0.19 2.44
N ARG A 24 -45.02 0.51 2.65
CA ARG A 24 -43.92 -0.45 2.57
C ARG A 24 -43.40 -0.67 3.98
N ASP A 25 -42.84 -1.85 4.22
CA ASP A 25 -42.26 -2.21 5.52
C ASP A 25 -40.74 -2.38 5.39
N ALA A 26 -40.10 -1.66 4.46
CA ALA A 26 -38.66 -1.81 4.19
C ALA A 26 -37.78 -1.44 5.40
N PHE A 27 -38.23 -0.46 6.21
CA PHE A 27 -37.55 -0.06 7.45
C PHE A 27 -37.42 -1.24 8.43
N CYS A 28 -38.54 -1.93 8.73
CA CYS A 28 -38.55 -3.11 9.60
C CYS A 28 -37.95 -4.34 8.89
N GLY A 29 -38.19 -4.46 7.59
CA GLY A 29 -37.69 -5.54 6.75
C GLY A 29 -36.16 -5.61 6.76
N LYS A 30 -35.46 -4.46 6.72
CA LYS A 30 -34.00 -4.42 6.85
C LYS A 30 -33.52 -5.03 8.16
N ILE A 31 -34.14 -4.65 9.29
CA ILE A 31 -33.81 -5.20 10.62
C ILE A 31 -34.06 -6.70 10.65
N SER A 32 -35.17 -7.15 10.07
CA SER A 32 -35.53 -8.57 10.03
C SER A 32 -34.53 -9.37 9.19
N VAL A 33 -34.17 -8.89 8.00
CA VAL A 33 -33.19 -9.54 7.11
C VAL A 33 -31.81 -9.57 7.76
N THR A 34 -31.33 -8.46 8.33
CA THR A 34 -30.01 -8.41 8.96
C THR A 34 -29.93 -9.28 10.21
N SER A 35 -31.02 -9.39 10.99
CA SER A 35 -31.10 -10.32 12.12
C SER A 35 -30.96 -11.78 11.65
N VAL A 36 -31.59 -12.13 10.54
CA VAL A 36 -31.44 -13.47 9.95
C VAL A 36 -30.02 -13.68 9.45
N LEU A 37 -29.44 -12.76 8.68
CA LEU A 37 -28.05 -12.88 8.19
C LEU A 37 -27.06 -13.07 9.34
N TYR A 38 -27.24 -12.33 10.44
CA TYR A 38 -26.44 -12.49 11.65
C TYR A 38 -26.56 -13.90 12.25
N GLN A 39 -27.78 -14.44 12.36
CA GLN A 39 -28.01 -15.81 12.86
C GLN A 39 -27.30 -16.87 12.00
N TYR A 40 -27.15 -16.62 10.70
CA TYR A 40 -26.44 -17.51 9.77
C TYR A 40 -24.93 -17.23 9.69
N GLY A 41 -24.41 -16.25 10.44
CA GLY A 41 -23.00 -15.85 10.38
C GLY A 41 -22.58 -15.30 9.00
N ILE A 42 -23.51 -14.70 8.26
CA ILE A 42 -23.23 -14.10 6.94
C ILE A 42 -22.88 -12.61 7.16
N PRO A 43 -21.64 -12.18 6.87
CA PRO A 43 -21.27 -10.78 6.99
C PRO A 43 -22.00 -9.93 5.95
N PHE A 44 -22.33 -8.70 6.33
CA PHE A 44 -23.03 -7.74 5.45
C PHE A 44 -22.58 -6.31 5.71
N THR A 45 -22.76 -5.47 4.70
CA THR A 45 -22.57 -4.02 4.69
C THR A 45 -23.92 -3.34 4.77
N LEU A 46 -23.99 -2.24 5.52
CA LEU A 46 -25.16 -1.37 5.57
C LEU A 46 -24.90 -0.10 4.76
N THR A 47 -25.95 0.41 4.13
CA THR A 47 -25.99 1.79 3.60
C THR A 47 -25.80 2.81 4.72
N LYS A 48 -25.25 3.99 4.42
CA LYS A 48 -25.00 5.07 5.38
C LYS A 48 -26.22 5.45 6.21
N TYR A 49 -27.40 5.46 5.58
CA TYR A 49 -28.67 5.62 6.28
C TYR A 49 -29.44 4.32 6.34
N HIS A 50 -30.25 4.15 7.39
CA HIS A 50 -31.06 2.95 7.57
C HIS A 50 -31.96 2.71 6.34
N THR A 51 -32.62 3.76 5.86
CA THR A 51 -33.32 3.76 4.58
C THR A 51 -32.85 4.92 3.70
N CYS A 52 -32.89 4.73 2.38
CA CYS A 52 -32.61 5.78 1.40
C CYS A 52 -33.39 5.50 0.10
N PRO A 53 -33.77 6.51 -0.69
CA PRO A 53 -34.37 6.26 -2.00
C PRO A 53 -33.39 5.54 -2.95
N ILE A 54 -33.88 4.56 -3.71
CA ILE A 54 -33.03 3.74 -4.58
C ILE A 54 -32.37 4.51 -5.75
N LYS A 55 -32.87 5.71 -6.06
CA LYS A 55 -32.29 6.61 -7.08
C LYS A 55 -31.59 7.83 -6.46
N SER A 56 -31.33 7.82 -5.16
CA SER A 56 -30.65 8.93 -4.48
C SER A 56 -29.14 8.91 -4.74
N GLU A 57 -28.52 10.10 -4.74
CA GLU A 57 -27.05 10.18 -4.80
C GLU A 57 -26.40 9.53 -3.57
N ILE A 58 -27.04 9.56 -2.40
CA ILE A 58 -26.54 8.87 -1.18
C ILE A 58 -26.40 7.37 -1.44
N PHE A 59 -27.40 6.71 -2.03
CA PHE A 59 -27.29 5.28 -2.32
C PHE A 59 -26.23 4.98 -3.39
N LYS A 60 -26.05 5.88 -4.36
CA LYS A 60 -25.00 5.76 -5.37
C LYS A 60 -23.61 5.87 -4.74
N GLU A 61 -23.42 6.73 -3.74
CA GLU A 61 -22.20 6.80 -2.93
C GLU A 61 -21.98 5.50 -2.14
N ASP A 62 -23.02 4.96 -1.48
CA ASP A 62 -22.96 3.67 -0.78
C ASP A 62 -22.56 2.52 -1.73
N LEU A 63 -23.09 2.50 -2.95
CA LEU A 63 -22.74 1.51 -3.96
C LEU A 63 -21.27 1.62 -4.38
N LYS A 64 -20.76 2.83 -4.63
CA LYS A 64 -19.33 3.04 -4.97
C LYS A 64 -18.42 2.63 -3.82
N ARG A 65 -18.81 2.93 -2.57
CA ARG A 65 -18.07 2.48 -1.38
C ARG A 65 -18.05 0.96 -1.29
N PHE A 66 -19.21 0.33 -1.46
CA PHE A 66 -19.34 -1.12 -1.39
C PHE A 66 -18.60 -1.84 -2.53
N GLU A 67 -18.57 -1.27 -3.74
CA GLU A 67 -17.76 -1.77 -4.85
C GLU A 67 -16.28 -1.86 -4.48
N LYS A 68 -15.73 -0.83 -3.82
CA LYS A 68 -14.34 -0.82 -3.35
C LYS A 68 -14.08 -1.90 -2.30
N ILE A 69 -15.00 -2.10 -1.36
CA ILE A 69 -14.93 -3.21 -0.38
C ILE A 69 -14.90 -4.55 -1.11
N CYS A 70 -15.80 -4.75 -2.08
CA CYS A 70 -15.84 -5.96 -2.89
C CYS A 70 -14.53 -6.19 -3.64
N SER A 71 -13.93 -5.14 -4.20
CA SER A 71 -12.66 -5.21 -4.91
C SER A 71 -11.51 -5.65 -4.00
N ILE A 72 -11.38 -5.08 -2.79
CA ILE A 72 -10.35 -5.50 -1.82
C ILE A 72 -10.52 -6.98 -1.46
N VAL A 73 -11.72 -7.38 -1.06
CA VAL A 73 -12.02 -8.77 -0.64
C VAL A 73 -11.75 -9.75 -1.77
N LYS A 74 -12.17 -9.42 -3.00
CA LYS A 74 -11.96 -10.27 -4.17
C LYS A 74 -10.48 -10.41 -4.50
N LYS A 75 -9.74 -9.30 -4.51
CA LYS A 75 -8.33 -9.27 -4.93
C LYS A 75 -7.42 -9.97 -3.93
N LEU A 76 -7.60 -9.74 -2.63
CA LEU A 76 -6.75 -10.36 -1.61
C LEU A 76 -6.87 -11.89 -1.51
N ARG A 77 -7.99 -12.47 -1.94
CA ARG A 77 -8.19 -13.93 -1.93
C ARG A 77 -7.41 -14.69 -3.00
N SER A 78 -6.78 -13.96 -3.93
CA SER A 78 -6.04 -14.56 -5.05
C SER A 78 -4.85 -13.69 -5.46
N VAL A 79 -4.33 -12.88 -4.55
CA VAL A 79 -3.23 -11.95 -4.86
C VAL A 79 -1.93 -12.74 -4.99
N ARG A 80 -1.11 -12.36 -5.97
CA ARG A 80 0.22 -12.96 -6.19
C ARG A 80 1.29 -11.88 -6.05
N LEU A 81 2.21 -12.05 -5.11
CA LEU A 81 3.23 -11.04 -4.79
C LEU A 81 4.63 -11.57 -5.03
N GLY A 82 5.45 -10.79 -5.70
CA GLY A 82 6.84 -11.13 -5.97
C GLY A 82 7.76 -10.88 -4.78
N GLN A 83 8.71 -11.78 -4.54
CA GLN A 83 9.82 -11.57 -3.62
C GLN A 83 11.16 -11.63 -4.37
N ILE A 84 11.80 -10.48 -4.60
CA ILE A 84 13.07 -10.40 -5.33
C ILE A 84 14.24 -10.32 -4.34
N GLY A 85 15.00 -11.42 -4.27
CA GLY A 85 16.14 -11.56 -3.35
C GLY A 85 15.74 -11.82 -1.91
N THR A 86 16.73 -11.76 -1.02
CA THR A 86 16.56 -12.07 0.40
C THR A 86 16.39 -10.81 1.24
N ARG A 87 15.52 -10.84 2.25
CA ARG A 87 15.39 -9.77 3.24
C ARG A 87 16.76 -9.39 3.85
N PRO A 88 17.15 -8.11 3.88
CA PRO A 88 18.41 -7.69 4.48
C PRO A 88 18.48 -8.04 5.96
N ASN A 89 19.59 -8.61 6.44
CA ASN A 89 19.68 -9.17 7.80
C ASN A 89 19.20 -8.21 8.91
N ALA A 90 19.55 -6.93 8.84
CA ALA A 90 19.20 -5.92 9.84
C ALA A 90 17.68 -5.63 9.96
N PHE A 91 16.87 -5.99 8.97
CA PHE A 91 15.44 -5.68 8.94
C PHE A 91 14.61 -6.82 9.53
N GLU A 92 14.92 -7.28 10.74
CA GLU A 92 14.23 -8.45 11.33
C GLU A 92 12.75 -8.20 11.59
N THR A 93 12.37 -6.93 11.72
CA THR A 93 11.01 -6.51 12.00
C THR A 93 10.04 -6.73 10.84
N VAL A 94 10.53 -6.93 9.60
CA VAL A 94 9.68 -7.16 8.41
C VAL A 94 9.61 -8.64 8.02
N ARG A 95 9.95 -9.55 8.95
CA ARG A 95 9.72 -10.98 8.77
C ARG A 95 8.22 -11.24 8.64
N TYR A 96 7.89 -12.26 7.85
CA TYR A 96 6.51 -12.70 7.66
C TYR A 96 6.46 -14.23 7.58
N SER A 97 5.28 -14.80 7.81
CA SER A 97 4.99 -16.22 7.61
C SER A 97 4.27 -16.44 6.30
N GLU A 98 5.01 -16.90 5.29
CA GLU A 98 4.48 -17.28 3.98
C GLU A 98 3.33 -18.29 4.08
N LYS A 99 3.39 -19.21 5.05
CA LYS A 99 2.33 -20.21 5.28
C LYS A 99 1.02 -19.58 5.74
N ILE A 100 1.09 -18.57 6.61
CA ILE A 100 -0.11 -17.84 7.06
C ILE A 100 -0.70 -17.07 5.88
N LEU A 101 0.13 -16.43 5.05
CA LEU A 101 -0.31 -15.72 3.86
C LEU A 101 -0.97 -16.66 2.84
N GLU A 102 -0.33 -17.78 2.51
CA GLU A 102 -0.84 -18.76 1.54
C GLU A 102 -2.18 -19.36 2.01
N PHE A 103 -2.32 -19.65 3.31
CA PHE A 103 -3.61 -20.10 3.87
C PHE A 103 -4.74 -19.07 3.69
N ASN A 104 -4.39 -17.78 3.59
CA ASN A 104 -5.32 -16.68 3.38
C ASN A 104 -5.47 -16.25 1.91
N GLY A 105 -4.94 -17.04 0.96
CA GLY A 105 -5.06 -16.77 -0.48
C GLY A 105 -4.10 -15.71 -1.01
N ILE A 106 -3.02 -15.42 -0.27
CA ILE A 106 -1.95 -14.50 -0.64
C ILE A 106 -0.71 -15.35 -0.96
N SER A 107 -0.41 -15.52 -2.25
CA SER A 107 0.72 -16.33 -2.70
C SER A 107 1.96 -15.49 -2.95
N ILE A 108 3.12 -16.03 -2.56
CA ILE A 108 4.42 -15.36 -2.74
C ILE A 108 5.22 -16.10 -3.81
N GLU A 109 5.74 -15.37 -4.78
CA GLU A 109 6.59 -15.87 -5.86
C GLU A 109 8.04 -15.39 -5.64
N PRO A 110 8.92 -16.22 -5.05
CA PRO A 110 10.30 -15.84 -4.83
C PRO A 110 11.16 -15.99 -6.09
N ILE A 111 12.09 -15.05 -6.30
CA ILE A 111 13.17 -15.17 -7.29
C ILE A 111 14.48 -14.72 -6.66
N ASP A 112 15.56 -15.46 -6.90
CA ASP A 112 16.87 -15.08 -6.39
C ASP A 112 17.43 -13.89 -7.17
N LEU A 113 18.11 -12.98 -6.46
CA LEU A 113 18.67 -11.78 -7.09
C LEU A 113 19.74 -12.13 -8.14
N SER A 114 20.42 -13.28 -8.01
CA SER A 114 21.40 -13.75 -9.00
C SER A 114 20.76 -14.16 -10.33
N GLU A 115 19.49 -14.60 -10.34
CA GLU A 115 18.74 -14.91 -11.55
C GLU A 115 18.43 -13.62 -12.31
N ILE A 116 17.95 -12.59 -11.60
CA ILE A 116 17.75 -11.23 -12.16
C ILE A 116 19.06 -10.71 -12.77
N PHE A 117 20.18 -10.81 -12.05
CA PHE A 117 21.48 -10.39 -12.60
C PHE A 117 21.91 -11.25 -13.79
N GLY A 118 21.57 -12.53 -13.80
CA GLY A 118 21.79 -13.43 -14.94
C GLY A 118 21.10 -12.93 -16.20
N GLU A 119 19.81 -12.59 -16.10
CA GLU A 119 19.03 -12.07 -17.22
C GLU A 119 19.52 -10.70 -17.67
N ILE A 120 19.84 -9.80 -16.74
CA ILE A 120 20.42 -8.49 -17.07
C ILE A 120 21.73 -8.63 -17.88
N ARG A 121 22.58 -9.62 -17.55
CA ARG A 121 23.82 -9.88 -18.30
C ARG A 121 23.55 -10.44 -19.71
N ARG A 122 22.45 -11.17 -19.90
CA ARG A 122 22.03 -11.69 -21.22
C ARG A 122 21.36 -10.64 -22.09
N LEU A 123 20.74 -9.62 -21.49
CA LEU A 123 20.04 -8.55 -22.18
C LEU A 123 21.04 -7.57 -22.85
N PRO A 124 21.04 -7.44 -24.19
CA PRO A 124 21.95 -6.52 -24.88
C PRO A 124 21.64 -5.05 -24.57
N ASP A 125 22.68 -4.21 -24.46
CA ASP A 125 22.51 -2.75 -24.26
C ASP A 125 21.73 -2.07 -25.40
N SER A 126 21.83 -2.64 -26.60
CA SER A 126 21.20 -2.13 -27.80
C SER A 126 19.72 -2.52 -27.95
N ASP A 127 19.20 -3.34 -27.04
CA ASP A 127 17.83 -3.86 -27.07
C ASP A 127 16.81 -2.69 -27.13
N PRO A 128 15.78 -2.76 -28.00
CA PRO A 128 14.78 -1.71 -28.13
C PRO A 128 14.08 -1.37 -26.82
N ASN A 129 13.74 -2.37 -26.00
CA ASN A 129 13.04 -2.17 -24.72
C ASN A 129 13.95 -1.45 -23.72
N VAL A 130 15.26 -1.75 -23.73
CA VAL A 130 16.24 -1.03 -22.90
C VAL A 130 16.32 0.44 -23.30
N LYS A 131 16.38 0.75 -24.60
CA LYS A 131 16.42 2.13 -25.11
C LYS A 131 15.16 2.92 -24.76
N GLU A 132 14.00 2.29 -24.94
CA GLU A 132 12.73 2.89 -24.53
C GLU A 132 12.72 3.17 -23.03
N LYS A 133 13.17 2.22 -22.22
CA LYS A 133 13.19 2.39 -20.77
C LYS A 133 14.19 3.45 -20.30
N ILE A 134 15.34 3.60 -20.96
CA ILE A 134 16.27 4.71 -20.73
C ILE A 134 15.57 6.04 -20.92
N GLN A 135 14.81 6.20 -22.02
CA GLN A 135 14.08 7.43 -22.30
C GLN A 135 12.98 7.67 -21.25
N PHE A 136 12.21 6.64 -20.92
CA PHE A 136 11.18 6.72 -19.89
C PHE A 136 11.74 7.16 -18.53
N ILE A 137 12.88 6.60 -18.10
CA ILE A 137 13.54 6.97 -16.84
C ILE A 137 13.97 8.44 -16.86
N LYS A 138 14.50 8.93 -17.99
CA LYS A 138 14.90 10.34 -18.14
C LYS A 138 13.72 11.30 -18.08
N ASP A 139 12.56 10.88 -18.59
CA ASP A 139 11.34 11.68 -18.60
C ASP A 139 10.55 11.58 -17.29
N TYR A 140 10.83 10.57 -16.45
CA TYR A 140 10.08 10.30 -15.23
C TYR A 140 10.25 11.37 -14.15
N THR A 141 11.50 11.80 -13.91
CA THR A 141 11.85 12.81 -12.89
C THR A 141 13.21 13.44 -13.21
N PRO A 142 13.44 14.73 -12.91
CA PRO A 142 14.72 15.38 -13.18
C PRO A 142 15.86 14.83 -12.32
N THR A 143 17.10 14.99 -12.79
CA THR A 143 18.34 14.79 -12.03
C THR A 143 19.34 15.87 -12.43
N THR A 144 20.34 16.15 -11.60
CA THR A 144 21.45 17.03 -11.94
C THR A 144 22.30 16.46 -13.07
N THR A 145 22.54 15.16 -13.04
CA THR A 145 23.29 14.44 -14.08
C THR A 145 22.74 13.02 -14.17
N PHE A 146 22.65 12.51 -15.39
CA PHE A 146 22.30 11.12 -15.68
C PHE A 146 23.60 10.36 -16.00
N PRO A 147 24.19 9.62 -15.05
CA PRO A 147 25.34 8.77 -15.35
C PRO A 147 24.91 7.70 -16.35
N GLU A 148 25.63 7.57 -17.46
CA GLU A 148 25.25 6.65 -18.55
C GLU A 148 25.14 5.20 -18.07
N ASP A 149 26.13 4.73 -17.28
CA ASP A 149 26.16 3.38 -16.72
C ASP A 149 25.00 3.14 -15.74
N GLY A 150 24.75 4.07 -14.81
CA GLY A 150 23.67 3.95 -13.84
C GLY A 150 22.29 3.89 -14.51
N ILE A 151 22.07 4.70 -15.54
CA ILE A 151 20.81 4.71 -16.29
C ILE A 151 20.63 3.44 -17.13
N LEU A 152 21.68 2.96 -17.78
CA LEU A 152 21.65 1.69 -18.49
C LEU A 152 21.29 0.53 -17.54
N LYS A 153 21.90 0.49 -16.35
CA LYS A 153 21.62 -0.52 -15.32
C LYS A 153 20.18 -0.46 -14.81
N LEU A 154 19.67 0.73 -14.49
CA LEU A 154 18.27 0.92 -14.07
C LEU A 154 17.29 0.51 -15.19
N ALA A 155 17.59 0.84 -16.44
CA ALA A 155 16.75 0.48 -17.58
C ALA A 155 16.69 -1.04 -17.77
N LYS A 156 17.83 -1.74 -17.75
CA LYS A 156 17.86 -3.20 -17.83
C LYS A 156 17.14 -3.85 -16.66
N LEU A 157 17.37 -3.36 -15.43
CA LEU A 157 16.65 -3.86 -14.26
C LEU A 157 15.14 -3.72 -14.43
N SER A 158 14.67 -2.57 -14.88
CA SER A 158 13.24 -2.35 -15.10
C SER A 158 12.66 -3.27 -16.17
N VAL A 159 13.36 -3.52 -17.28
CA VAL A 159 12.89 -4.46 -18.33
C VAL A 159 12.79 -5.88 -17.78
N ILE A 160 13.81 -6.36 -17.07
CA ILE A 160 13.81 -7.73 -16.53
C ILE A 160 12.74 -7.91 -15.46
N VAL A 161 12.60 -6.95 -14.54
CA VAL A 161 11.55 -7.02 -13.49
C VAL A 161 10.16 -6.93 -14.11
N GLU A 162 9.97 -6.10 -15.14
CA GLU A 162 8.67 -5.96 -15.83
C GLU A 162 8.25 -7.26 -16.50
N ASN A 163 9.16 -7.88 -17.25
CA ASN A 163 8.91 -9.18 -17.85
C ASN A 163 8.56 -10.24 -16.79
N TRP A 164 9.32 -10.30 -15.70
CA TRP A 164 9.08 -11.26 -14.62
C TRP A 164 7.73 -11.05 -13.93
N VAL A 165 7.35 -9.81 -13.66
CA VAL A 165 6.03 -9.45 -13.09
C VAL A 165 4.90 -9.88 -14.02
N LEU A 166 5.02 -9.63 -15.33
CA LEU A 166 4.01 -10.00 -16.32
C LEU A 166 3.90 -11.51 -16.51
N GLU A 167 5.04 -12.20 -16.64
CA GLU A 167 5.10 -13.65 -16.85
C GLU A 167 4.48 -14.45 -15.69
N ASN A 168 4.63 -13.95 -14.46
CA ASN A 168 4.14 -14.60 -13.24
C ASN A 168 2.80 -14.05 -12.74
N GLU A 169 2.19 -13.12 -13.50
CA GLU A 169 0.92 -12.45 -13.18
C GLU A 169 0.91 -11.83 -11.77
N LEU A 170 1.98 -11.10 -11.44
CA LEU A 170 2.18 -10.54 -10.11
C LEU A 170 1.44 -9.20 -9.95
N ASP A 171 0.78 -9.05 -8.81
CA ASP A 171 0.04 -7.85 -8.41
C ASP A 171 0.94 -6.77 -7.77
N GLY A 172 2.20 -7.11 -7.44
CA GLY A 172 3.18 -6.25 -6.77
C GLY A 172 4.42 -7.04 -6.39
N PHE A 173 5.49 -6.38 -5.92
CA PHE A 173 6.70 -7.09 -5.48
C PHE A 173 7.43 -6.38 -4.33
N ALA A 174 8.20 -7.13 -3.54
CA ALA A 174 9.13 -6.59 -2.56
C ALA A 174 10.56 -6.91 -3.01
N PHE A 175 11.47 -5.96 -2.81
CA PHE A 175 12.80 -6.00 -3.43
C PHE A 175 13.91 -5.92 -2.38
N GLN A 176 14.96 -6.74 -2.53
CA GLN A 176 16.20 -6.63 -1.75
C GLN A 176 16.97 -5.39 -2.21
N CYS A 177 16.52 -4.22 -1.74
CA CYS A 177 17.02 -2.94 -2.22
C CYS A 177 18.44 -2.62 -1.73
N TRP A 178 18.95 -3.38 -0.75
CA TRP A 178 20.33 -3.36 -0.29
C TRP A 178 20.69 -4.68 0.45
N PRO A 179 21.97 -4.97 0.77
CA PRO A 179 23.19 -4.39 0.22
C PRO A 179 23.58 -4.99 -1.15
N SER A 180 23.03 -6.15 -1.51
CA SER A 180 23.54 -7.02 -2.59
C SER A 180 23.51 -6.35 -3.96
N ILE A 181 22.48 -5.55 -4.24
CA ILE A 181 22.38 -4.83 -5.52
C ILE A 181 23.45 -3.75 -5.67
N GLN A 182 23.87 -3.08 -4.61
CA GLN A 182 24.99 -2.13 -4.71
C GLN A 182 26.32 -2.85 -4.92
N ASP A 183 26.55 -3.94 -4.18
CA ASP A 183 27.84 -4.65 -4.21
C ASP A 183 28.07 -5.39 -5.52
N ASN A 184 27.01 -5.94 -6.11
CA ASN A 184 27.11 -6.79 -7.30
C ASN A 184 26.67 -6.10 -8.60
N PHE A 185 25.89 -5.02 -8.50
CA PHE A 185 25.32 -4.34 -9.67
C PHE A 185 25.59 -2.82 -9.70
N GLY A 186 25.80 -2.18 -8.55
CA GLY A 186 26.30 -0.81 -8.46
C GLY A 186 25.25 0.28 -8.66
N ILE A 187 23.99 0.03 -8.29
CA ILE A 187 22.92 1.04 -8.26
C ILE A 187 21.99 0.78 -7.06
N VAL A 188 21.11 1.72 -6.77
CA VAL A 188 19.91 1.47 -5.93
C VAL A 188 18.68 1.31 -6.84
N PRO A 189 17.74 0.39 -6.55
CA PRO A 189 16.62 0.08 -7.45
C PRO A 189 15.45 1.08 -7.33
N CYS A 190 15.59 2.12 -6.50
CA CYS A 190 14.51 2.97 -6.05
C CYS A 190 13.69 3.62 -7.18
N ALA A 191 14.34 4.13 -8.23
CA ALA A 191 13.66 4.70 -9.38
C ALA A 191 12.80 3.66 -10.12
N VAL A 192 13.29 2.42 -10.25
CA VAL A 192 12.52 1.32 -10.86
C VAL A 192 11.28 1.03 -10.03
N MET A 193 11.45 0.84 -8.71
CA MET A 193 10.34 0.59 -7.79
C MET A 193 9.30 1.74 -7.77
N SER A 194 9.77 2.98 -7.84
CA SER A 194 8.93 4.18 -7.94
C SER A 194 8.07 4.19 -9.21
N MET A 195 8.65 3.82 -10.36
CA MET A 195 7.92 3.71 -11.63
C MET A 195 6.84 2.63 -11.61
N PHE A 196 7.14 1.45 -11.03
CA PHE A 196 6.15 0.38 -10.86
C PHE A 196 5.00 0.83 -9.96
N SER A 197 5.30 1.41 -8.81
CA SER A 197 4.26 1.87 -7.86
C SER A 197 3.41 2.99 -8.47
N GLU A 198 4.01 3.88 -9.26
CA GLU A 198 3.28 4.92 -10.02
C GLU A 198 2.37 4.30 -11.09
N GLY A 199 2.79 3.19 -11.70
CA GLY A 199 2.04 2.40 -12.67
C GLY A 199 1.01 1.43 -12.06
N LEU A 200 0.70 1.57 -10.76
CA LEU A 200 -0.22 0.71 -10.02
C LEU A 200 0.26 -0.76 -9.87
N VAL A 201 1.57 -0.96 -9.74
CA VAL A 201 2.18 -2.22 -9.30
C VAL A 201 3.06 -1.89 -8.08
N PRO A 202 2.55 -2.01 -6.84
CA PRO A 202 3.28 -1.56 -5.66
C PRO A 202 4.60 -2.32 -5.50
N ALA A 203 5.65 -1.57 -5.12
CA ALA A 203 6.99 -2.10 -4.95
C ALA A 203 7.57 -1.73 -3.56
N ALA A 204 7.61 -2.70 -2.64
CA ALA A 204 8.10 -2.49 -1.27
C ALA A 204 9.61 -2.72 -1.14
N CYS A 205 10.27 -1.95 -0.27
CA CYS A 205 11.72 -2.09 -0.02
C CYS A 205 11.99 -3.15 1.06
N GLU A 206 13.25 -3.52 1.21
CA GLU A 206 13.78 -4.50 2.18
C GLU A 206 13.09 -5.86 2.19
N VAL A 207 12.46 -6.23 1.06
CA VAL A 207 11.70 -7.48 0.93
C VAL A 207 10.53 -7.53 1.94
N ASP A 208 9.96 -6.37 2.29
CA ASP A 208 8.83 -6.28 3.21
C ASP A 208 7.50 -6.65 2.53
N ILE A 209 7.23 -7.95 2.45
CA ILE A 209 6.00 -8.51 1.88
C ILE A 209 4.76 -8.08 2.67
N ALA A 210 4.85 -7.98 4.00
CA ALA A 210 3.71 -7.56 4.81
C ALA A 210 3.35 -6.08 4.54
N GLY A 211 4.35 -5.21 4.44
CA GLY A 211 4.19 -3.83 3.98
C GLY A 211 3.63 -3.74 2.55
N LEU A 212 4.09 -4.60 1.64
CA LEU A 212 3.59 -4.69 0.26
C LEU A 212 2.10 -5.03 0.19
N ILE A 213 1.61 -5.96 1.03
CA ILE A 213 0.17 -6.26 1.11
C ILE A 213 -0.61 -5.00 1.49
N GLY A 214 -0.11 -4.23 2.47
CA GLY A 214 -0.69 -2.94 2.84
C GLY A 214 -0.73 -1.95 1.67
N MET A 215 0.36 -1.85 0.91
CA MET A 215 0.43 -1.01 -0.29
C MET A 215 -0.62 -1.43 -1.33
N TYR A 216 -0.74 -2.73 -1.59
CA TYR A 216 -1.70 -3.27 -2.54
C TYR A 216 -3.15 -2.99 -2.13
N ILE A 217 -3.49 -3.19 -0.86
CA ILE A 217 -4.84 -2.90 -0.33
C ILE A 217 -5.21 -1.44 -0.54
N LEU A 218 -4.31 -0.51 -0.17
CA LEU A 218 -4.56 0.93 -0.31
C LEU A 218 -4.67 1.34 -1.77
N GLN A 219 -3.90 0.71 -2.66
CA GLN A 219 -3.98 0.94 -4.09
C GLN A 219 -5.31 0.45 -4.66
N VAL A 220 -5.77 -0.76 -4.29
CA VAL A 220 -7.07 -1.28 -4.72
C VAL A 220 -8.23 -0.41 -4.19
N ALA A 221 -8.12 0.09 -2.95
CA ALA A 221 -9.14 0.97 -2.36
C ALA A 221 -9.24 2.34 -3.05
N THR A 222 -8.14 2.84 -3.60
CA THR A 222 -8.04 4.22 -4.10
C THR A 222 -7.94 4.34 -5.61
N GLU A 223 -7.51 3.28 -6.31
CA GLU A 223 -7.12 3.31 -7.73
C GLU A 223 -6.01 4.34 -8.01
N THR A 224 -5.21 4.64 -6.97
CA THR A 224 -4.07 5.56 -7.03
C THR A 224 -2.84 4.93 -6.39
N PRO A 225 -1.62 5.38 -6.73
CA PRO A 225 -0.39 4.82 -6.16
C PRO A 225 -0.39 4.83 -4.63
N SER A 226 0.32 3.86 -4.06
CA SER A 226 0.64 3.78 -2.64
C SER A 226 2.16 3.76 -2.44
N ALA A 227 2.60 4.01 -1.20
CA ALA A 227 4.00 4.08 -0.81
C ALA A 227 4.26 3.24 0.44
N ILE A 228 5.52 2.88 0.69
CA ILE A 228 5.99 2.36 1.99
C ILE A 228 6.90 3.41 2.64
N LEU A 229 6.70 3.65 3.93
CA LEU A 229 7.40 4.67 4.71
C LEU A 229 7.70 4.15 6.13
N ASP A 230 8.63 4.81 6.81
CA ASP A 230 9.07 4.55 8.17
C ASP A 230 8.37 5.47 9.17
N TRP A 231 7.92 4.91 10.29
CA TRP A 231 7.62 5.65 11.52
C TRP A 231 8.92 6.23 12.12
N ASN A 232 9.37 7.40 11.66
CA ASN A 232 10.77 7.81 11.84
C ASN A 232 11.06 8.80 12.98
N ASN A 233 10.65 10.06 12.87
CA ASN A 233 11.08 11.12 13.81
C ASN A 233 9.88 11.87 14.41
N ASN A 234 9.97 12.29 15.67
CA ASN A 234 9.04 13.28 16.22
C ASN A 234 9.20 14.63 15.49
N TYR A 235 8.13 15.42 15.43
CA TYR A 235 8.19 16.77 14.87
C TYR A 235 8.20 17.81 16.00
N GLY A 236 9.40 18.10 16.51
CA GLY A 236 9.58 18.99 17.67
C GLY A 236 8.89 18.44 18.91
N ASP A 237 8.18 19.31 19.63
CA ASP A 237 7.46 18.98 20.86
C ASP A 237 5.96 18.69 20.63
N ASP A 238 5.48 18.68 19.38
CA ASP A 238 4.07 18.41 19.09
C ASP A 238 3.77 16.91 19.25
N PRO A 239 2.92 16.51 20.20
CA PRO A 239 2.66 15.11 20.49
C PRO A 239 1.84 14.39 19.41
N ASN A 240 1.24 15.13 18.47
CA ASN A 240 0.41 14.57 17.39
C ASN A 240 1.07 14.68 16.01
N LYS A 241 2.28 15.24 15.93
CA LYS A 241 3.02 15.34 14.68
C LYS A 241 4.32 14.55 14.67
N MET A 242 4.60 13.98 13.52
CA MET A 242 5.85 13.25 13.28
C MET A 242 6.25 13.33 11.81
N VAL A 243 7.43 12.80 11.50
CA VAL A 243 7.95 12.68 10.14
C VAL A 243 7.85 11.23 9.72
N LEU A 244 7.09 10.99 8.65
CA LEU A 244 7.21 9.77 7.88
C LEU A 244 8.29 9.99 6.83
N PHE A 245 9.17 9.01 6.71
CA PHE A 245 10.38 9.09 5.89
C PHE A 245 10.61 7.76 5.21
N HIS A 246 11.26 7.75 4.07
CA HIS A 246 11.94 6.58 3.54
C HIS A 246 13.18 7.05 2.80
N CYS A 247 14.21 6.20 2.69
CA CYS A 247 15.39 6.50 1.88
C CYS A 247 15.04 6.82 0.40
N SER A 248 13.92 6.19 0.00
CA SER A 248 12.91 6.53 -1.00
C SER A 248 13.02 5.91 -2.39
N ASN A 249 11.90 5.24 -2.67
CA ASN A 249 11.40 4.52 -3.83
C ASN A 249 9.93 4.95 -4.11
N LEU A 250 9.49 6.07 -3.53
CA LEU A 250 8.09 6.51 -3.58
C LEU A 250 7.67 6.88 -5.00
N PRO A 251 6.42 6.61 -5.39
CA PRO A 251 5.90 7.00 -6.71
C PRO A 251 5.87 8.53 -6.86
N LYS A 252 6.25 9.05 -8.04
CA LYS A 252 6.40 10.50 -8.27
C LYS A 252 5.17 11.32 -7.90
N SER A 253 3.97 10.75 -8.04
CA SER A 253 2.70 11.39 -7.71
C SER A 253 2.56 11.77 -6.23
N PHE A 254 3.36 11.19 -5.33
CA PHE A 254 3.38 11.55 -3.91
C PHE A 254 4.04 12.91 -3.65
N PHE A 255 4.95 13.33 -4.52
CA PHE A 255 5.82 14.47 -4.26
C PHE A 255 5.28 15.78 -4.81
N LYS A 256 5.49 16.88 -4.07
CA LYS A 256 5.31 18.24 -4.61
C LYS A 256 6.27 18.46 -5.79
N ASP A 257 7.53 18.16 -5.53
CA ASP A 257 8.63 18.15 -6.48
C ASP A 257 9.49 16.92 -6.18
N THR A 258 9.97 16.26 -7.24
CA THR A 258 10.76 15.03 -7.17
C THR A 258 12.04 15.19 -7.98
N LYS A 259 13.11 14.52 -7.54
CA LYS A 259 14.35 14.38 -8.28
C LYS A 259 14.96 13.00 -8.07
N MET A 260 15.63 12.49 -9.08
CA MET A 260 16.50 11.32 -8.96
C MET A 260 17.92 11.77 -8.56
N THR A 261 18.56 11.00 -7.69
CA THR A 261 19.86 11.35 -7.08
C THR A 261 20.66 10.10 -6.75
N ILE A 262 21.89 10.30 -6.25
CA ILE A 262 22.57 9.30 -5.43
C ILE A 262 21.84 9.15 -4.09
N HIS A 263 21.86 7.94 -3.55
CA HIS A 263 21.29 7.61 -2.25
C HIS A 263 22.24 8.07 -1.14
N PRO A 264 21.90 9.07 -0.30
CA PRO A 264 22.86 9.68 0.63
C PRO A 264 23.52 8.68 1.59
N ILE A 265 22.72 7.86 2.28
CA ILE A 265 23.22 6.88 3.24
C ILE A 265 24.11 5.81 2.58
N ILE A 266 23.75 5.34 1.38
CA ILE A 266 24.52 4.32 0.66
C ILE A 266 25.78 4.93 0.05
N SER A 267 25.73 6.19 -0.42
CA SER A 267 26.90 6.93 -0.87
C SER A 267 27.92 7.07 0.26
N ASP A 268 27.50 7.44 1.47
CA ASP A 268 28.39 7.54 2.64
C ASP A 268 29.10 6.21 2.97
N LEU A 269 28.44 5.07 2.70
CA LEU A 269 28.96 3.74 3.01
C LEU A 269 29.74 3.09 1.86
N LYS A 270 29.35 3.33 0.61
CA LYS A 270 29.80 2.56 -0.58
C LYS A 270 30.25 3.44 -1.76
N GLY A 271 30.10 4.75 -1.65
CA GLY A 271 30.46 5.72 -2.69
C GLY A 271 29.34 6.03 -3.70
N ASP A 272 29.49 7.16 -4.37
CA ASP A 272 28.52 7.71 -5.34
C ASP A 272 28.26 6.76 -6.51
N ASP A 273 29.32 6.11 -7.02
CA ASP A 273 29.28 5.21 -8.17
C ASP A 273 28.38 3.97 -7.96
N HIS A 274 28.05 3.64 -6.72
CA HIS A 274 27.22 2.48 -6.34
C HIS A 274 25.82 2.85 -5.83
N SER A 275 25.47 4.14 -5.82
CA SER A 275 24.30 4.64 -5.08
C SER A 275 23.30 5.42 -5.93
N PHE A 276 23.53 5.53 -7.25
CA PHE A 276 22.62 6.24 -8.14
C PHE A 276 21.26 5.54 -8.31
N GLY A 277 20.18 6.32 -8.33
CA GLY A 277 18.82 5.85 -8.60
C GLY A 277 17.79 6.15 -7.50
N ALA A 278 18.17 6.83 -6.42
CA ALA A 278 17.26 7.21 -5.34
C ALA A 278 16.30 8.31 -5.77
N ILE A 279 15.02 8.21 -5.39
CA ILE A 279 14.03 9.26 -5.62
C ILE A 279 13.91 10.11 -4.37
N GLN A 280 14.16 11.42 -4.47
CA GLN A 280 14.06 12.34 -3.35
C GLN A 280 12.99 13.39 -3.60
N GLY A 281 12.26 13.75 -2.54
CA GLY A 281 11.23 14.77 -2.63
C GLY A 281 10.43 14.91 -1.33
N ARG A 282 9.66 15.99 -1.28
CA ARG A 282 8.73 16.26 -0.19
C ARG A 282 7.32 15.83 -0.56
N ILE A 283 6.70 15.01 0.29
CA ILE A 283 5.34 14.51 0.11
C ILE A 283 4.33 15.68 0.11
N LYS A 284 3.29 15.58 -0.71
CA LYS A 284 2.20 16.56 -0.79
C LYS A 284 1.41 16.63 0.52
N SER A 285 1.05 17.84 0.91
CA SER A 285 0.08 18.10 1.98
C SER A 285 -1.30 17.60 1.54
N LYS A 286 -1.74 16.47 2.11
CA LYS A 286 -2.97 15.76 1.75
C LYS A 286 -3.48 14.92 2.92
N PRO A 287 -4.81 14.69 3.01
CA PRO A 287 -5.36 13.62 3.83
C PRO A 287 -4.74 12.27 3.44
N CYS A 288 -4.57 11.37 4.41
CA CYS A 288 -3.96 10.08 4.17
C CYS A 288 -4.53 8.98 5.06
N THR A 289 -4.40 7.75 4.57
CA THR A 289 -4.62 6.52 5.30
C THR A 289 -3.32 5.74 5.29
N LEU A 290 -2.96 5.23 6.47
CA LEU A 290 -1.79 4.41 6.72
C LEU A 290 -2.27 3.02 7.11
N LEU A 291 -1.63 1.99 6.57
CA LEU A 291 -1.97 0.60 6.83
C LEU A 291 -0.69 -0.21 7.02
N ARG A 292 -0.59 -0.90 8.16
CA ARG A 292 0.42 -1.93 8.37
C ARG A 292 -0.26 -3.28 8.51
N ILE A 293 0.04 -4.21 7.61
CA ILE A 293 -0.30 -5.62 7.74
C ILE A 293 0.86 -6.35 8.40
N GLU A 294 0.57 -7.36 9.22
CA GLU A 294 1.54 -8.29 9.79
C GLU A 294 0.98 -9.71 9.80
N THR A 295 1.87 -10.70 9.72
CA THR A 295 1.55 -12.06 10.16
C THR A 295 1.91 -12.21 11.63
N ASP A 296 0.96 -12.60 12.46
CA ASP A 296 1.20 -12.88 13.86
C ASP A 296 1.39 -14.38 14.07
N ASP A 297 2.66 -14.82 14.07
CA ASP A 297 3.02 -16.24 14.19
C ASP A 297 2.65 -16.85 15.55
N ILE A 298 2.45 -16.02 16.59
CA ILE A 298 2.07 -16.48 17.92
C ILE A 298 0.61 -16.95 17.90
N PHE A 299 -0.25 -16.20 17.20
CA PHE A 299 -1.69 -16.49 17.11
C PHE A 299 -2.08 -17.21 15.81
N GLY A 300 -1.17 -17.31 14.84
CA GLY A 300 -1.42 -17.95 13.55
C GLY A 300 -2.37 -17.15 12.65
N GLU A 301 -2.39 -15.82 12.79
CA GLU A 301 -3.36 -14.94 12.11
C GLU A 301 -2.69 -13.81 11.34
N ILE A 302 -3.47 -13.11 10.52
CA ILE A 302 -3.08 -11.82 9.95
C ILE A 302 -3.69 -10.73 10.82
N LYS A 303 -2.86 -9.78 11.24
CA LYS A 303 -3.29 -8.58 11.95
C LYS A 303 -2.95 -7.31 11.18
N ALA A 304 -3.63 -6.22 11.51
CA ALA A 304 -3.48 -4.95 10.84
C ALA A 304 -3.55 -3.78 11.82
N LEU A 305 -2.78 -2.73 11.55
CA LEU A 305 -2.97 -1.40 12.13
C LEU A 305 -3.39 -0.45 11.03
N LEU A 306 -4.52 0.22 11.24
CA LEU A 306 -5.05 1.25 10.35
C LEU A 306 -5.03 2.60 11.08
N VAL A 307 -4.59 3.64 10.39
CA VAL A 307 -4.50 5.00 10.95
C VAL A 307 -4.88 6.00 9.87
N GLU A 308 -5.57 7.08 10.25
CA GLU A 308 -5.81 8.21 9.36
C GLU A 308 -5.20 9.49 9.92
N GLY A 309 -4.67 10.32 9.01
CA GLY A 309 -4.03 11.57 9.35
C GLY A 309 -4.01 12.54 8.17
N ASN A 310 -3.22 13.60 8.30
CA ASN A 310 -3.00 14.56 7.22
C ASN A 310 -1.51 14.88 7.13
N TYR A 311 -0.92 14.72 5.95
CA TYR A 311 0.35 15.37 5.66
C TYR A 311 0.16 16.88 5.66
N THR A 312 1.09 17.61 6.26
CA THR A 312 1.01 19.05 6.46
C THR A 312 2.07 19.82 5.69
N ASP A 313 1.88 21.14 5.62
CA ASP A 313 2.84 22.07 5.01
C ASP A 313 3.94 22.55 5.98
N ASP A 314 4.00 21.98 7.18
CA ASP A 314 5.01 22.28 8.20
C ASP A 314 6.44 22.18 7.64
N PRO A 315 7.30 23.18 7.86
CA PRO A 315 8.63 23.22 7.24
C PRO A 315 9.54 22.12 7.79
N LEU A 316 10.16 21.38 6.87
CA LEU A 316 11.20 20.41 7.17
C LEU A 316 12.10 20.31 5.95
N GLU A 317 13.40 20.49 6.15
CA GLU A 317 14.41 20.29 5.12
C GLU A 317 15.23 19.05 5.50
N THR A 318 15.09 18.00 4.70
CA THR A 318 15.82 16.75 4.87
C THR A 318 15.94 16.03 3.52
N PHE A 319 16.52 14.84 3.51
CA PHE A 319 16.72 14.01 2.32
C PHE A 319 15.65 12.91 2.19
N GLY A 320 15.74 12.12 1.12
CA GLY A 320 14.84 10.98 0.89
C GLY A 320 13.43 11.42 0.47
N GLY A 321 12.46 10.55 0.75
CA GLY A 321 11.04 10.81 0.56
C GLY A 321 10.40 11.04 1.92
N TYR A 322 9.94 12.26 2.18
CA TYR A 322 9.54 12.65 3.53
C TYR A 322 8.31 13.55 3.57
N GLY A 323 7.59 13.50 4.70
CA GLY A 323 6.49 14.41 4.99
C GLY A 323 6.22 14.50 6.47
N VAL A 324 5.92 15.72 6.95
CA VAL A 324 5.36 15.92 8.28
C VAL A 324 3.89 15.52 8.23
N ILE A 325 3.48 14.67 9.16
CA ILE A 325 2.11 14.17 9.28
C ILE A 325 1.56 14.52 10.66
N GLU A 326 0.29 14.92 10.68
CA GLU A 326 -0.51 15.07 11.89
C GLU A 326 -1.51 13.91 11.98
N ILE A 327 -1.44 13.16 13.09
CA ILE A 327 -2.33 12.04 13.41
C ILE A 327 -3.01 12.33 14.76
N PRO A 328 -4.35 12.38 14.82
CA PRO A 328 -5.06 12.49 16.09
C PRO A 328 -4.72 11.33 17.03
N ASN A 329 -4.44 11.63 18.29
CA ASN A 329 -4.07 10.64 19.32
C ASN A 329 -2.84 9.80 18.94
N LEU A 330 -1.85 10.39 18.23
CA LEU A 330 -0.65 9.71 17.78
C LEU A 330 0.06 8.93 18.90
N GLN A 331 0.09 9.48 20.11
CA GLN A 331 0.75 8.81 21.24
C GLN A 331 0.13 7.45 21.59
N ASP A 332 -1.17 7.27 21.40
CA ASP A 332 -1.83 5.98 21.64
C ASP A 332 -1.59 5.03 20.48
N VAL A 333 -1.58 5.53 19.24
CA VAL A 333 -1.15 4.77 18.05
C VAL A 333 0.26 4.21 18.23
N LEU A 334 1.22 5.05 18.67
CA LEU A 334 2.61 4.65 18.90
C LEU A 334 2.72 3.62 20.03
N LYS A 335 1.94 3.74 21.11
CA LYS A 335 1.90 2.73 22.17
C LYS A 335 1.36 1.40 21.64
N THR A 336 0.34 1.41 20.78
CA THR A 336 -0.21 0.21 20.14
C THR A 336 0.85 -0.46 19.25
N LEU A 337 1.50 0.30 18.37
CA LEU A 337 2.59 -0.19 17.51
C LEU A 337 3.63 -0.98 18.32
N CYS A 338 4.11 -0.39 19.41
CA CYS A 338 5.12 -1.00 20.27
C CYS A 338 4.60 -2.22 21.05
N LYS A 339 3.40 -2.13 21.65
CA LYS A 339 2.87 -3.19 22.52
C LYS A 339 2.40 -4.41 21.75
N GLU A 340 1.95 -4.22 20.52
CA GLU A 340 1.42 -5.28 19.66
C GLU A 340 2.45 -5.76 18.64
N GLY A 341 3.66 -5.21 18.62
CA GLY A 341 4.78 -5.73 17.84
C GLY A 341 4.66 -5.49 16.34
N PHE A 342 4.12 -4.34 15.92
CA PHE A 342 4.10 -3.92 14.53
C PHE A 342 5.48 -3.42 14.08
N ALA A 343 5.84 -3.63 12.81
CA ALA A 343 7.09 -3.14 12.25
C ALA A 343 7.10 -1.60 12.08
N HIS A 344 8.29 -1.09 11.81
CA HIS A 344 8.54 0.33 11.57
C HIS A 344 8.06 0.81 10.18
N HIS A 345 7.96 -0.10 9.20
CA HIS A 345 7.39 0.20 7.90
C HIS A 345 5.86 0.29 7.96
N VAL A 346 5.28 1.22 7.20
CA VAL A 346 3.84 1.40 7.04
C VAL A 346 3.50 1.79 5.61
N ALA A 347 2.46 1.17 5.04
CA ALA A 347 1.98 1.53 3.74
C ALA A 347 1.09 2.77 3.83
N VAL A 348 1.15 3.64 2.83
CA VAL A 348 0.46 4.94 2.85
C VAL A 348 -0.18 5.24 1.50
N THR A 349 -1.36 5.86 1.54
CA THR A 349 -2.00 6.50 0.38
C THR A 349 -2.37 7.95 0.73
N LEU A 350 -2.39 8.84 -0.27
CA LEU A 350 -2.78 10.25 -0.12
C LEU A 350 -4.29 10.46 -0.26
N ASN A 351 -5.07 9.54 0.30
CA ASN A 351 -6.53 9.53 0.34
C ASN A 351 -7.00 9.02 1.70
N LYS A 352 -8.22 9.40 2.11
CA LYS A 352 -8.91 8.81 3.27
C LYS A 352 -9.83 7.68 2.82
N VAL A 353 -9.49 6.46 3.19
CA VAL A 353 -10.20 5.22 2.82
C VAL A 353 -10.28 4.24 4.00
N GLY A 354 -10.05 4.70 5.22
CA GLY A 354 -9.97 3.85 6.40
C GLY A 354 -11.25 3.04 6.65
N ASP A 355 -12.43 3.63 6.45
CA ASP A 355 -13.72 2.94 6.62
C ASP A 355 -13.92 1.78 5.63
N ILE A 356 -13.48 1.94 4.38
CA ILE A 356 -13.53 0.90 3.34
C ILE A 356 -12.57 -0.22 3.70
N VAL A 357 -11.33 0.13 4.06
CA VAL A 357 -10.29 -0.85 4.41
C VAL A 357 -10.67 -1.62 5.67
N LEU A 358 -11.12 -0.93 6.72
CA LEU A 358 -11.57 -1.53 7.97
C LEU A 358 -12.63 -2.59 7.71
N GLU A 359 -13.69 -2.24 6.99
CA GLU A 359 -14.80 -3.16 6.75
C GLU A 359 -14.39 -4.35 5.87
N ALA A 360 -13.57 -4.12 4.84
CA ALA A 360 -13.06 -5.20 4.00
C ALA A 360 -12.21 -6.21 4.78
N LEU A 361 -11.28 -5.72 5.61
CA LEU A 361 -10.34 -6.57 6.34
C LEU A 361 -10.99 -7.26 7.54
N SER A 362 -11.79 -6.55 8.34
CA SER A 362 -12.44 -7.12 9.52
C SER A 362 -13.64 -7.99 9.14
N ASN A 363 -14.67 -7.40 8.53
CA ASN A 363 -15.98 -8.04 8.36
C ASN A 363 -15.95 -9.20 7.35
N TYR A 364 -15.13 -9.09 6.31
CA TYR A 364 -15.15 -10.04 5.18
C TYR A 364 -13.92 -10.94 5.06
N LEU A 365 -12.76 -10.51 5.56
CA LEU A 365 -11.54 -11.31 5.57
C LEU A 365 -11.18 -11.84 6.97
N GLY A 366 -11.80 -11.31 8.03
CA GLY A 366 -11.63 -11.80 9.39
C GLY A 366 -10.27 -11.45 10.01
N TYR A 367 -9.58 -10.42 9.51
CA TYR A 367 -8.30 -10.00 10.06
C TYR A 367 -8.50 -9.24 11.38
N ASN A 368 -7.55 -9.43 12.31
CA ASN A 368 -7.52 -8.71 13.56
C ASN A 368 -6.97 -7.29 13.31
N ILE A 369 -7.85 -6.29 13.28
CA ILE A 369 -7.48 -4.92 12.92
C ILE A 369 -7.66 -3.97 14.10
N VAL A 370 -6.62 -3.17 14.34
CA VAL A 370 -6.65 -2.07 15.28
C VAL A 370 -6.79 -0.76 14.51
N TYR A 371 -7.83 0.03 14.84
CA TYR A 371 -8.06 1.34 14.24
C TYR A 371 -8.28 2.42 15.31
N PRO A 372 -7.19 3.01 15.86
CA PRO A 372 -7.29 3.93 16.99
C PRO A 372 -7.99 5.26 16.68
N ASN A 373 -8.12 5.64 15.40
CA ASN A 373 -8.77 6.87 14.98
C ASN A 373 -10.30 6.75 14.84
N GLU A 374 -10.88 5.57 14.98
CA GLU A 374 -12.34 5.42 14.96
C GLU A 374 -12.92 5.95 16.28
N SER A 375 -13.59 7.09 16.21
CA SER A 375 -14.50 7.51 17.27
C SER A 375 -15.70 6.57 17.20
N ILE A 376 -15.84 5.66 18.17
CA ILE A 376 -17.00 4.76 18.31
C ILE A 376 -18.31 5.56 18.28
#